data_AF-A0ABD3PX28-F1
#
_entry.id   AF-A0ABD3PX28-F1
#
_cell.length_a   1.000
_cell.length_b   1.000
_cell.length_c   1.000
_cell.angle_alpha   90.00
_cell.angle_beta   90.00
_cell.angle_gamma   90.00
#
_symmetry.space_group_name_H-M   'P 1'
#
loop_
_entity.id
_entity.type
_entity.pdbx_description
1 polymer ?
#
loop_
_entity_poly.entity_id
_entity_poly.type
_entity_poly.pdbx_seq_one_letter_code
_entity_poly.pdbx_strand_id
1 'polypeptide(L)'
;MMHPLPHLFLLFVTTRTSITTASSSVSSSHTFPAFAHHSTPPSSSRRTQRIHHPFVTTPTTLASKSSPTIEEIHAESEQLRQEIKELRAEALRRLEALEDMLSKTPRPEKTSTNDNAEESSSLIVVDAKLQEEGLLPAPPPIVIQKSNTDNVGGQKVRKSVANLLDGTTWKISLSIGREPGTWMPKTWGSNGQRLNLSFQAEFTPTQLYERDDFLRGGYSNAKVLRIHDNRVILGPSLTEGQRVYTVKTPGGWQITRGDGPMGTDLLRFYIELDEEVSHGDMADLYIPKGRVYCSCGYFPFLTSENRSGGGGGGTAPPSMKESYANELQSIEDQMEKLQEKRAEITNPFSLDGFKLSREIGKLQREAELVVDKLNYASVREPDRSLLKFSKDMDVGLTREGGVCCRVDKGPMVVEYHILGRFSIASVDLSDATK
;
A
#
# COMPACT_ATOMS: atom_id res chain seq x y z
N MET A 1 -0.17 31.60 9.25
CA MET A 1 0.37 30.49 10.05
C MET A 1 -0.03 29.19 9.37
N MET A 2 0.91 28.53 8.69
CA MET A 2 0.66 27.25 8.02
C MET A 2 0.86 26.11 9.04
N HIS A 3 -0.18 25.36 9.33
CA HIS A 3 -0.10 24.19 10.21
C HIS A 3 0.45 22.98 9.43
N PRO A 4 1.36 22.19 10.01
CA PRO A 4 1.83 20.95 9.39
C PRO A 4 0.72 19.88 9.45
N LEU A 5 0.51 19.20 8.32
CA LEU A 5 -0.40 18.05 8.21
C LEU A 5 0.16 16.85 9.00
N PRO A 6 -0.69 16.03 9.65
CA PRO A 6 -0.24 14.83 10.34
C PRO A 6 0.14 13.72 9.34
N HIS A 7 1.43 13.34 9.33
CA HIS A 7 1.92 12.16 8.61
C HIS A 7 1.47 10.89 9.33
N LEU A 8 0.49 10.19 8.76
CA LEU A 8 0.11 8.84 9.16
C LEU A 8 1.17 7.86 8.65
N PHE A 9 1.95 7.24 9.55
CA PHE A 9 2.91 6.19 9.19
C PHE A 9 2.15 4.90 8.83
N LEU A 10 2.05 4.60 7.53
CA LEU A 10 1.65 3.28 7.04
C LEU A 10 2.87 2.36 7.07
N LEU A 11 2.89 1.45 8.05
CA LEU A 11 3.95 0.46 8.21
C LEU A 11 3.60 -0.77 7.37
N PHE A 12 4.02 -0.78 6.11
CA PHE A 12 4.13 -2.03 5.36
C PHE A 12 5.44 -2.71 5.75
N VAL A 13 5.33 -3.87 6.40
CA VAL A 13 6.46 -4.79 6.52
C VAL A 13 6.74 -5.31 5.10
N THR A 14 7.70 -4.71 4.41
CA THR A 14 8.26 -5.28 3.20
C THR A 14 8.98 -6.56 3.60
N THR A 15 8.33 -7.72 3.46
CA THR A 15 9.04 -8.99 3.47
C THR A 15 10.02 -8.96 2.30
N ARG A 16 11.32 -8.84 2.59
CA ARG A 16 12.38 -9.07 1.60
C ARG A 16 12.25 -10.52 1.12
N THR A 17 11.53 -10.74 0.03
CA THR A 17 11.68 -11.94 -0.77
C THR A 17 13.00 -11.84 -1.51
N SER A 18 14.03 -12.48 -0.97
CA SER A 18 15.25 -12.77 -1.73
C SER A 18 14.85 -13.69 -2.87
N ILE A 19 14.76 -13.14 -4.09
CA ILE A 19 14.62 -13.93 -5.31
C ILE A 19 16.00 -14.51 -5.60
N THR A 20 16.24 -15.73 -5.15
CA THR A 20 17.40 -16.51 -5.58
C THR A 20 17.06 -17.12 -6.94
N THR A 21 17.57 -16.55 -8.02
CA THR A 21 17.51 -17.14 -9.36
C THR A 21 18.45 -18.34 -9.42
N ALA A 22 17.89 -19.54 -9.28
CA ALA A 22 18.61 -20.78 -9.56
C ALA A 22 18.44 -21.13 -11.05
N SER A 23 19.49 -20.94 -11.82
CA SER A 23 19.65 -21.49 -13.17
C SER A 23 19.73 -23.02 -13.09
N SER A 24 18.77 -23.73 -13.68
CA SER A 24 18.85 -25.18 -13.88
C SER A 24 18.77 -25.51 -15.36
N SER A 25 19.77 -26.27 -15.80
CA SER A 25 19.96 -26.78 -17.14
C SER A 25 19.07 -27.99 -17.41
N VAL A 26 18.72 -28.11 -18.69
CA VAL A 26 17.91 -29.18 -19.29
C VAL A 26 18.66 -30.52 -19.23
N SER A 27 17.99 -31.60 -18.80
CA SER A 27 18.17 -32.91 -19.42
C SER A 27 16.91 -33.77 -19.30
N SER A 28 16.65 -34.48 -20.39
CA SER A 28 15.50 -35.31 -20.74
C SER A 28 15.53 -36.70 -20.10
N SER A 29 14.37 -37.27 -19.75
CA SER A 29 13.79 -38.48 -20.38
C SER A 29 12.76 -39.21 -19.50
N HIS A 30 11.66 -39.59 -20.16
CA HIS A 30 10.70 -40.70 -19.96
C HIS A 30 10.54 -41.41 -18.59
N THR A 31 9.28 -41.53 -18.13
CA THR A 31 8.44 -42.76 -18.16
C THR A 31 7.40 -42.74 -17.04
N PHE A 32 6.10 -42.80 -17.37
CA PHE A 32 5.00 -43.17 -16.46
C PHE A 32 4.99 -44.71 -16.27
N PRO A 33 4.63 -45.25 -15.09
CA PRO A 33 3.22 -45.59 -14.89
C PRO A 33 2.71 -45.48 -13.43
N ALA A 34 1.46 -45.91 -13.30
CA ALA A 34 0.46 -45.65 -12.27
C ALA A 34 0.41 -46.64 -11.08
N PHE A 35 -0.53 -46.32 -10.18
CA PHE A 35 -1.31 -47.15 -9.25
C PHE A 35 -0.77 -47.56 -7.86
N ALA A 36 -1.64 -47.24 -6.87
CA ALA A 36 -2.11 -48.04 -5.73
C ALA A 36 -1.32 -48.13 -4.40
N HIS A 37 -1.98 -47.59 -3.37
CA HIS A 37 -2.35 -48.16 -2.06
C HIS A 37 -1.33 -48.86 -1.12
N HIS A 38 -1.46 -48.42 0.15
CA HIS A 38 -1.27 -49.11 1.43
C HIS A 38 0.14 -49.33 2.00
N SER A 39 0.28 -48.88 3.26
CA SER A 39 0.81 -49.61 4.44
C SER A 39 1.94 -48.88 5.18
N THR A 40 1.65 -48.42 6.40
CA THR A 40 2.58 -48.47 7.57
C THR A 40 3.09 -49.91 7.79
N PRO A 41 4.18 -50.23 8.54
CA PRO A 41 4.97 -49.48 9.55
C PRO A 41 6.51 -49.81 9.36
N PRO A 42 7.39 -50.03 10.38
CA PRO A 42 7.56 -49.49 11.73
C PRO A 42 8.96 -48.86 11.98
N SER A 43 9.14 -48.34 13.20
CA SER A 43 10.38 -47.87 13.80
C SER A 43 11.53 -48.89 13.78
N SER A 44 12.75 -48.43 13.48
CA SER A 44 13.95 -49.05 14.03
C SER A 44 15.08 -48.04 14.23
N SER A 45 15.61 -48.06 15.45
CA SER A 45 16.83 -47.42 15.93
C SER A 45 18.04 -47.67 15.03
N ARG A 46 18.75 -46.60 14.65
CA ARG A 46 20.15 -46.69 14.23
C ARG A 46 20.99 -45.57 14.84
N ARG A 47 21.77 -46.00 15.83
CA ARG A 47 22.96 -45.41 16.41
C ARG A 47 24.00 -45.14 15.31
N THR A 48 24.24 -43.88 14.97
CA THR A 48 25.40 -43.47 14.16
C THR A 48 26.47 -42.88 15.07
N GLN A 49 27.62 -43.55 15.07
CA GLN A 49 28.87 -43.08 15.66
C GLN A 49 29.28 -41.78 14.97
N ARG A 50 29.56 -40.75 15.77
CA ARG A 50 30.02 -39.43 15.31
C ARG A 50 31.54 -39.41 15.40
N ILE A 51 32.17 -39.28 14.24
CA ILE A 51 33.61 -39.07 14.09
C ILE A 51 33.95 -37.69 14.66
N HIS A 52 34.87 -37.65 15.62
CA HIS A 52 35.40 -36.42 16.21
C HIS A 52 36.45 -35.79 15.27
N HIS A 53 36.19 -34.57 14.80
CA HIS A 53 37.24 -33.66 14.35
C HIS A 53 37.60 -32.70 15.50
N PRO A 54 38.89 -32.50 15.83
CA PRO A 54 39.29 -31.55 16.85
C PRO A 54 39.16 -30.12 16.28
N PHE A 55 38.15 -29.39 16.74
CA PHE A 55 38.04 -27.95 16.52
C PHE A 55 38.86 -27.23 17.59
N VAL A 56 39.94 -26.58 17.18
CA VAL A 56 40.69 -25.64 18.02
C VAL A 56 39.83 -24.38 18.14
N THR A 57 39.08 -24.27 19.23
CA THR A 57 38.41 -23.03 19.61
C THR A 57 39.39 -22.12 20.33
N THR A 58 39.78 -21.04 19.67
CA THR A 58 40.29 -19.85 20.36
C THR A 58 39.13 -19.14 21.06
N PRO A 59 39.26 -18.75 22.34
CA PRO A 59 38.21 -18.04 23.05
C PRO A 59 38.16 -16.60 22.55
N THR A 60 37.16 -16.29 21.72
CA THR A 60 36.80 -14.88 21.46
C THR A 60 35.82 -14.47 22.54
N THR A 61 36.33 -13.79 23.56
CA THR A 61 35.58 -13.11 24.61
C THR A 61 34.68 -12.05 23.96
N LEU A 62 33.40 -12.37 23.78
CA LEU A 62 32.36 -11.40 23.44
C LEU A 62 32.11 -10.53 24.66
N ALA A 63 32.75 -9.36 24.67
CA ALA A 63 32.47 -8.31 25.63
C ALA A 63 31.01 -7.85 25.46
N SER A 64 30.21 -8.08 26.48
CA SER A 64 28.86 -7.53 26.61
C SER A 64 28.96 -6.01 26.59
N LYS A 65 28.52 -5.37 25.50
CA LYS A 65 28.33 -3.93 25.48
C LYS A 65 27.22 -3.60 26.48
N SER A 66 27.61 -3.00 27.60
CA SER A 66 26.69 -2.41 28.56
C SER A 66 25.80 -1.41 27.83
N SER A 67 24.51 -1.41 28.16
CA SER A 67 23.57 -0.41 27.69
C SER A 67 24.16 0.99 27.93
N PRO A 68 24.11 1.90 26.95
CA PRO A 68 24.68 3.23 27.08
C PRO A 68 24.03 3.94 28.27
N THR A 69 24.86 4.61 29.07
CA THR A 69 24.38 5.38 30.22
C THR A 69 23.60 6.61 29.74
N ILE A 70 22.69 7.11 30.58
CA ILE A 70 21.87 8.29 30.25
C ILE A 70 22.74 9.51 29.89
N GLU A 71 23.94 9.61 30.47
CA GLU A 71 24.92 10.66 30.20
C GLU A 71 25.52 10.53 28.79
N GLU A 72 25.82 9.32 28.33
CA GLU A 72 26.30 9.08 26.95
C GLU A 72 25.23 9.45 25.91
N ILE A 73 23.97 9.10 26.17
CA ILE A 73 22.83 9.47 25.32
C ILE A 73 22.68 11.00 25.25
N HIS A 74 22.88 11.70 26.37
CA HIS A 74 22.78 13.16 26.41
C HIS A 74 23.95 13.83 25.67
N ALA A 75 25.16 13.28 25.78
CA ALA A 75 26.33 13.77 25.04
C ALA A 75 26.16 13.58 23.52
N GLU A 76 25.67 12.41 23.09
CA GLU A 76 25.39 12.13 21.67
C GLU A 76 24.28 13.03 21.11
N SER A 77 23.24 13.29 21.90
CA SER A 77 22.15 14.21 21.53
C SER A 77 22.63 15.65 21.33
N GLU A 78 23.51 16.15 22.21
CA GLU A 78 24.10 17.49 22.06
C GLU A 78 25.05 17.56 20.85
N GLN A 79 25.82 16.51 20.57
CA GLN A 79 26.65 16.42 19.37
C GLN A 79 25.81 16.51 18.09
N LEU A 80 24.69 15.76 18.03
CA LEU A 80 23.77 15.81 16.89
C LEU A 80 23.11 17.20 16.72
N ARG A 81 22.80 17.90 17.82
CA ARG A 81 22.28 19.28 17.76
C ARG A 81 23.31 20.25 17.18
N GLN A 82 24.57 20.07 17.52
CA GLN A 82 25.69 20.86 16.99
C GLN A 82 25.84 20.62 15.47
N GLU A 83 25.82 19.36 15.04
CA GLU A 83 25.95 18.98 13.63
C GLU A 83 24.78 19.51 12.78
N ILE A 84 23.54 19.42 13.29
CA ILE A 84 22.36 19.99 12.62
C ILE A 84 22.50 21.52 12.48
N LYS A 85 23.06 22.20 13.47
CA LYS A 85 23.28 23.65 13.43
C LYS A 85 24.33 24.03 12.38
N GLU A 86 25.40 23.25 12.27
CA GLU A 86 26.45 23.43 11.27
C GLU A 86 25.94 23.17 9.85
N LEU A 87 25.21 22.07 9.63
CA LEU A 87 24.58 21.75 8.35
C LEU A 87 23.59 22.82 7.89
N ARG A 88 22.82 23.41 8.81
CA ARG A 88 21.92 24.54 8.50
C ARG A 88 22.69 25.80 8.12
N ALA A 89 23.79 26.09 8.79
CA ALA A 89 24.64 27.25 8.47
C ALA A 89 25.30 27.09 7.08
N GLU A 90 25.78 25.89 6.75
CA GLU A 90 26.36 25.62 5.43
C GLU A 90 25.31 25.67 4.32
N ALA A 91 24.10 25.16 4.55
CA ALA A 91 23.01 25.24 3.59
C ALA A 91 22.62 26.70 3.28
N LEU A 92 22.55 27.57 4.31
CA LEU A 92 22.30 29.00 4.12
C LEU A 92 23.41 29.67 3.32
N ARG A 93 24.68 29.37 3.62
CA ARG A 93 25.82 29.90 2.85
C ARG A 93 25.79 29.48 1.37
N ARG A 94 25.33 28.26 1.07
CA ARG A 94 25.17 27.79 -0.32
C ARG A 94 24.02 28.51 -1.04
N LEU A 95 22.94 28.85 -0.35
CA LEU A 95 21.84 29.63 -0.91
C LEU A 95 22.29 31.07 -1.24
N GLU A 96 23.02 31.73 -0.34
CA GLU A 96 23.59 33.06 -0.58
C GLU A 96 24.54 33.04 -1.80
N ALA A 97 25.40 32.03 -1.91
CA ALA A 97 26.29 31.89 -3.06
C ALA A 97 25.53 31.70 -4.40
N LEU A 98 24.40 30.99 -4.39
CA LEU A 98 23.56 30.82 -5.57
C LEU A 98 22.82 32.11 -5.94
N GLU A 99 22.36 32.87 -4.95
CA GLU A 99 21.75 34.20 -5.16
C GLU A 99 22.75 35.18 -5.80
N ASP A 100 24.00 35.16 -5.34
CA ASP A 100 25.11 35.92 -5.94
C ASP A 100 25.42 35.51 -7.39
N MET A 101 25.30 34.22 -7.72
CA MET A 101 25.47 33.74 -9.09
C MET A 101 24.29 34.13 -10.00
N LEU A 102 23.07 34.08 -9.46
CA LEU A 102 21.86 34.49 -10.17
C LEU A 102 21.83 35.99 -10.45
N SER A 103 22.30 36.81 -9.52
CA SER A 103 22.40 38.27 -9.71
C SER A 103 23.49 38.67 -10.71
N LYS A 104 24.57 37.89 -10.81
CA LYS A 104 25.67 38.12 -11.77
C LYS A 104 25.42 37.53 -13.15
N THR A 105 24.41 36.69 -13.34
CA THR A 105 24.12 36.11 -14.66
C THR A 105 23.50 37.21 -15.55
N PRO A 106 24.22 37.70 -16.58
CA PRO A 106 23.74 38.78 -17.42
C PRO A 106 22.46 38.31 -18.12
N ARG A 107 21.38 39.02 -17.84
CA ARG A 107 20.06 38.79 -18.44
C ARG A 107 20.22 38.96 -19.96
N PRO A 108 19.99 37.91 -20.77
CA PRO A 108 20.17 38.03 -22.21
C PRO A 108 19.24 39.14 -22.73
N GLU A 109 19.84 40.13 -23.37
CA GLU A 109 19.14 41.28 -23.95
C GLU A 109 18.08 40.75 -24.92
N LYS A 110 16.81 40.95 -24.53
CA LYS A 110 15.67 40.65 -25.37
C LYS A 110 15.69 41.63 -26.53
N THR A 111 15.96 41.10 -27.71
CA THR A 111 15.75 41.76 -28.98
C THR A 111 14.29 42.17 -29.05
N SER A 112 14.08 43.48 -29.21
CA SER A 112 12.80 44.15 -29.34
C SER A 112 12.08 43.69 -30.61
N THR A 113 10.84 43.24 -30.44
CA THR A 113 9.85 43.29 -31.52
C THR A 113 8.53 43.73 -30.88
N ASN A 114 8.04 44.86 -31.36
CA ASN A 114 6.81 45.53 -30.96
C ASN A 114 5.59 44.61 -31.15
N ASP A 115 4.60 44.66 -30.26
CA ASP A 115 3.45 45.58 -30.38
C ASP A 115 2.38 45.27 -29.31
N ASN A 116 1.89 46.34 -28.69
CA ASN A 116 0.54 46.60 -28.16
C ASN A 116 -0.24 45.50 -27.43
N ALA A 117 -0.41 45.69 -26.11
CA ALA A 117 -1.74 45.63 -25.49
C ALA A 117 -1.70 46.32 -24.11
N GLU A 118 -2.66 47.22 -23.93
CA GLU A 118 -2.78 48.22 -22.89
C GLU A 118 -3.06 47.66 -21.50
N GLU A 119 -2.63 48.46 -20.53
CA GLU A 119 -2.89 48.40 -19.10
C GLU A 119 -4.39 48.40 -18.77
N SER A 120 -4.76 47.69 -17.70
CA SER A 120 -5.76 48.15 -16.74
C SER A 120 -5.66 47.34 -15.45
N SER A 121 -4.90 47.88 -14.50
CA SER A 121 -4.96 47.48 -13.09
C SER A 121 -6.04 48.30 -12.39
N SER A 122 -7.17 47.69 -12.04
CA SER A 122 -8.17 48.30 -11.17
C SER A 122 -8.25 47.53 -9.84
N LEU A 123 -7.90 48.25 -8.78
CA LEU A 123 -8.17 47.97 -7.37
C LEU A 123 -9.67 47.71 -7.16
N ILE A 124 -10.03 46.55 -6.60
CA ILE A 124 -11.37 46.27 -6.11
C ILE A 124 -11.39 46.52 -4.60
N VAL A 125 -12.00 47.63 -4.21
CA VAL A 125 -12.52 47.90 -2.86
C VAL A 125 -13.94 47.35 -2.83
N VAL A 126 -14.19 46.28 -2.07
CA VAL A 126 -15.55 45.76 -1.84
C VAL A 126 -16.09 46.41 -0.57
N ASP A 127 -17.00 47.36 -0.79
CA ASP A 127 -17.80 48.01 0.24
C ASP A 127 -19.05 47.15 0.50
N ALA A 128 -19.22 46.67 1.73
CA ALA A 128 -20.31 45.79 2.12
C ALA A 128 -21.47 46.62 2.68
N LYS A 129 -22.51 46.84 1.86
CA LYS A 129 -23.80 47.35 2.31
C LYS A 129 -24.91 46.33 2.05
N LEU A 130 -25.59 46.01 3.15
CA LEU A 130 -26.82 45.23 3.25
C LEU A 130 -27.86 45.64 2.21
N GLN A 131 -28.45 44.64 1.56
CA GLN A 131 -29.88 44.61 1.23
C GLN A 131 -30.40 43.19 1.48
N GLU A 132 -31.09 43.02 2.62
CA GLU A 132 -32.13 42.00 2.77
C GLU A 132 -33.34 42.45 1.96
N GLU A 133 -33.70 41.71 0.90
CA GLU A 133 -35.08 41.51 0.44
C GLU A 133 -35.05 40.71 -0.86
N GLY A 134 -35.52 39.46 -0.81
CA GLY A 134 -35.60 38.61 -2.00
C GLY A 134 -35.53 37.12 -1.69
N LEU A 135 -36.40 36.64 -0.80
CA LEU A 135 -36.59 35.20 -0.61
C LEU A 135 -37.18 34.61 -1.91
N LEU A 136 -36.35 33.84 -2.63
CA LEU A 136 -36.77 33.05 -3.77
C LEU A 136 -37.77 31.97 -3.29
N PRO A 137 -38.83 31.69 -4.06
CA PRO A 137 -39.78 30.63 -3.74
C PRO A 137 -39.07 29.27 -3.70
N ALA A 138 -39.44 28.44 -2.72
CA ALA A 138 -38.86 27.13 -2.51
C ALA A 138 -38.95 26.29 -3.82
N PRO A 139 -37.84 25.67 -4.26
CA PRO A 139 -37.86 24.83 -5.45
C PRO A 139 -38.83 23.65 -5.24
N PRO A 140 -39.62 23.28 -6.26
CA PRO A 140 -40.57 22.18 -6.16
C PRO A 140 -39.85 20.87 -5.78
N PRO A 141 -40.52 19.98 -5.01
CA PRO A 141 -39.91 18.75 -4.53
C PRO A 141 -39.43 17.89 -5.70
N ILE A 142 -38.13 17.59 -5.70
CA ILE A 142 -37.52 16.68 -6.67
C ILE A 142 -38.08 15.28 -6.40
N VAL A 143 -39.03 14.86 -7.23
CA VAL A 143 -39.54 13.48 -7.24
C VAL A 143 -38.44 12.60 -7.86
N ILE A 144 -37.63 11.99 -7.00
CA ILE A 144 -36.66 10.96 -7.43
C ILE A 144 -37.47 9.73 -7.85
N GLN A 145 -37.75 9.64 -9.15
CA GLN A 145 -38.30 8.44 -9.75
C GLN A 145 -37.26 7.32 -9.62
N LYS A 146 -37.57 6.28 -8.84
CA LYS A 146 -36.83 5.01 -8.84
C LYS A 146 -36.96 4.41 -10.23
N SER A 147 -35.99 4.64 -11.10
CA SER A 147 -35.91 3.97 -12.40
C SER A 147 -35.64 2.50 -12.16
N ASN A 148 -36.67 1.69 -12.42
CA ASN A 148 -36.59 0.24 -12.45
C ASN A 148 -35.76 -0.15 -13.69
N THR A 149 -34.45 -0.28 -13.52
CA THR A 149 -33.50 -0.66 -14.58
C THR A 149 -33.46 -2.17 -14.73
N ASP A 150 -34.56 -2.74 -15.24
CA ASP A 150 -34.55 -4.10 -15.77
C ASP A 150 -35.01 -4.06 -17.23
N ASN A 151 -34.13 -4.50 -18.13
CA ASN A 151 -34.41 -4.89 -19.53
C ASN A 151 -34.67 -3.80 -20.59
N VAL A 152 -33.71 -2.89 -20.82
CA VAL A 152 -33.58 -2.21 -22.13
C VAL A 152 -32.12 -2.21 -22.62
N GLY A 153 -31.82 -3.06 -23.61
CA GLY A 153 -30.84 -2.79 -24.68
C GLY A 153 -29.44 -2.25 -24.32
N GLY A 154 -28.63 -3.02 -23.60
CA GLY A 154 -27.23 -3.32 -23.96
C GLY A 154 -26.17 -2.23 -24.12
N GLN A 155 -26.40 -0.94 -23.83
CA GLN A 155 -25.29 0.01 -23.73
C GLN A 155 -24.54 -0.20 -22.41
N LYS A 156 -23.40 -0.91 -22.46
CA LYS A 156 -22.45 -1.00 -21.33
C LYS A 156 -22.00 0.42 -20.96
N VAL A 157 -22.67 1.02 -19.97
CA VAL A 157 -22.26 2.28 -19.37
C VAL A 157 -20.83 2.10 -18.86
N ARG A 158 -19.90 2.92 -19.35
CA ARG A 158 -18.49 2.89 -18.90
C ARG A 158 -18.48 3.27 -17.42
N LYS A 159 -18.38 2.26 -16.54
CA LYS A 159 -18.22 2.50 -15.11
C LYS A 159 -16.95 3.33 -14.90
N SER A 160 -17.07 4.42 -14.14
CA SER A 160 -15.89 5.16 -13.65
C SER A 160 -15.00 4.21 -12.87
N VAL A 161 -13.68 4.45 -12.89
CA VAL A 161 -12.71 3.67 -12.10
C VAL A 161 -13.08 3.65 -10.60
N ALA A 162 -13.77 4.67 -10.09
CA ALA A 162 -14.23 4.71 -8.69
C ALA A 162 -15.50 3.88 -8.42
N ASN A 163 -16.14 3.34 -9.46
CA ASN A 163 -17.42 2.64 -9.40
C ASN A 163 -17.29 1.15 -9.74
N LEU A 164 -16.08 0.62 -9.89
CA LEU A 164 -15.89 -0.80 -10.24
C LEU A 164 -16.29 -1.74 -9.10
N LEU A 165 -16.20 -1.29 -7.84
CA LEU A 165 -16.68 -2.05 -6.68
C LEU A 165 -18.20 -2.01 -6.49
N ASP A 166 -18.93 -1.15 -7.22
CA ASP A 166 -20.36 -0.99 -7.01
C ASP A 166 -21.12 -2.29 -7.30
N GLY A 167 -21.84 -2.79 -6.30
CA GLY A 167 -22.60 -4.03 -6.35
C GLY A 167 -21.78 -5.30 -6.14
N THR A 168 -20.52 -5.20 -5.73
CA THR A 168 -19.67 -6.37 -5.45
C THR A 168 -19.80 -6.83 -3.99
N THR A 169 -19.82 -8.15 -3.79
CA THR A 169 -19.93 -8.78 -2.46
C THR A 169 -18.64 -9.50 -2.09
N TRP A 170 -18.17 -9.26 -0.87
CA TRP A 170 -16.90 -9.76 -0.37
C TRP A 170 -17.04 -10.32 1.04
N LYS A 171 -16.29 -11.39 1.31
CA LYS A 171 -16.08 -11.93 2.65
C LYS A 171 -14.84 -11.27 3.24
N ILE A 172 -15.01 -10.62 4.37
CA ILE A 172 -13.95 -9.91 5.09
C ILE A 172 -13.70 -10.65 6.40
N SER A 173 -12.43 -10.95 6.68
CA SER A 173 -11.99 -11.58 7.92
C SER A 173 -10.95 -10.70 8.61
N LEU A 174 -11.28 -10.15 9.77
CA LEU A 174 -10.38 -9.34 10.61
C LEU A 174 -9.60 -10.26 11.56
N SER A 175 -8.30 -10.04 11.71
CA SER A 175 -7.44 -10.70 12.69
C SER A 175 -6.80 -9.64 13.59
N ILE A 176 -7.46 -9.39 14.72
CA ILE A 176 -7.13 -8.35 15.68
C ILE A 176 -6.21 -8.93 16.75
N GLY A 177 -5.11 -8.24 17.01
CA GLY A 177 -4.11 -8.67 17.96
C GLY A 177 -2.97 -7.67 18.00
N ARG A 178 -1.97 -7.93 18.84
CA ARG A 178 -0.89 -6.98 19.03
C ARG A 178 0.02 -6.88 17.80
N GLU A 179 -0.07 -5.77 17.07
CA GLU A 179 0.83 -5.45 15.96
C GLU A 179 1.98 -4.53 16.40
N PRO A 180 3.16 -4.61 15.76
CA PRO A 180 4.24 -3.65 15.97
C PRO A 180 3.77 -2.21 15.75
N GLY A 181 4.03 -1.33 16.72
CA GLY A 181 3.59 0.06 16.67
C GLY A 181 2.13 0.29 17.10
N THR A 182 1.43 -0.72 17.59
CA THR A 182 0.13 -0.50 18.24
C THR A 182 0.29 0.40 19.47
N TRP A 183 -0.67 1.30 19.67
CA TRP A 183 -0.74 2.15 20.86
C TRP A 183 -1.33 1.42 22.07
N MET A 184 -1.90 0.23 21.86
CA MET A 184 -2.50 -0.55 22.92
C MET A 184 -1.49 -0.84 24.04
N PRO A 185 -1.93 -0.93 25.31
CA PRO A 185 -1.07 -1.20 26.44
C PRO A 185 -0.18 -2.41 26.21
N LYS A 186 1.01 -2.44 26.84
CA LYS A 186 1.94 -3.56 26.68
C LYS A 186 1.38 -4.91 27.17
N THR A 187 0.30 -4.90 27.92
CA THR A 187 -0.41 -6.10 28.39
C THR A 187 -1.46 -6.57 27.39
N TRP A 188 -1.94 -5.70 26.48
CA TRP A 188 -3.01 -6.02 25.53
C TRP A 188 -2.53 -6.99 24.45
N GLY A 189 -3.19 -8.15 24.34
CA GLY A 189 -2.80 -9.24 23.43
C GLY A 189 -1.37 -9.72 23.65
N SER A 190 -0.86 -9.63 24.88
CA SER A 190 0.54 -9.97 25.21
C SER A 190 0.84 -11.47 25.09
N ASN A 191 -0.20 -12.30 25.18
CA ASN A 191 -0.16 -13.74 24.97
C ASN A 191 0.00 -14.17 23.49
N GLY A 192 -0.05 -13.22 22.54
CA GLY A 192 0.03 -13.49 21.11
C GLY A 192 -1.26 -14.05 20.50
N GLN A 193 -2.35 -14.14 21.27
CA GLN A 193 -3.66 -14.53 20.76
C GLN A 193 -4.27 -13.44 19.89
N ARG A 194 -5.22 -13.83 19.03
CA ARG A 194 -5.87 -12.94 18.06
C ARG A 194 -7.37 -13.19 18.03
N LEU A 195 -8.17 -12.11 18.02
CA LEU A 195 -9.60 -12.19 17.75
C LEU A 195 -9.80 -12.26 16.24
N ASN A 196 -10.52 -13.29 15.79
CA ASN A 196 -10.82 -13.48 14.38
C ASN A 196 -12.30 -13.18 14.13
N LEU A 197 -12.59 -12.07 13.47
CA LEU A 197 -13.95 -11.67 13.13
C LEU A 197 -14.18 -11.91 11.64
N SER A 198 -15.37 -12.29 11.24
CA SER A 198 -15.73 -12.43 9.83
C SER A 198 -17.14 -11.94 9.54
N PHE A 199 -17.33 -11.36 8.37
CA PHE A 199 -18.62 -10.90 7.87
C PHE A 199 -18.61 -10.84 6.34
N GLN A 200 -19.79 -10.80 5.75
CA GLN A 200 -19.95 -10.51 4.32
C GLN A 200 -20.43 -9.07 4.17
N ALA A 201 -19.84 -8.35 3.23
CA ALA A 201 -20.20 -6.98 2.95
C ALA A 201 -20.36 -6.75 1.45
N GLU A 202 -21.27 -5.85 1.10
CA GLU A 202 -21.53 -5.39 -0.25
C GLU A 202 -21.20 -3.91 -0.37
N PHE A 203 -20.36 -3.60 -1.35
CA PHE A 203 -19.99 -2.25 -1.72
C PHE A 203 -21.09 -1.64 -2.59
N THR A 204 -22.07 -0.98 -1.97
CA THR A 204 -23.24 -0.47 -2.70
C THR A 204 -22.91 0.82 -3.47
N PRO A 205 -23.60 1.14 -4.58
CA PRO A 205 -23.46 2.43 -5.27
C PRO A 205 -24.11 3.60 -4.52
N THR A 206 -24.83 3.33 -3.42
CA THR A 206 -25.60 4.35 -2.69
C THR A 206 -24.66 5.33 -2.01
N GLN A 207 -24.85 6.62 -2.26
CA GLN A 207 -24.09 7.68 -1.63
C GLN A 207 -24.25 7.66 -0.09
N LEU A 208 -23.13 7.79 0.62
CA LEU A 208 -23.11 8.01 2.06
C LEU A 208 -23.10 9.53 2.33
N TYR A 209 -24.06 10.01 3.12
CA TYR A 209 -24.15 11.41 3.53
C TYR A 209 -23.56 11.67 4.90
N GLU A 210 -23.13 10.63 5.60
CA GLU A 210 -22.41 10.77 6.84
C GLU A 210 -20.97 11.19 6.57
N ARG A 211 -20.50 12.21 7.28
CA ARG A 211 -19.12 12.67 7.19
C ARG A 211 -18.24 11.82 8.09
N ASP A 212 -17.16 11.30 7.52
CA ASP A 212 -16.10 10.62 8.26
C ASP A 212 -14.73 11.10 7.75
N ASP A 213 -13.87 11.56 8.65
CA ASP A 213 -12.55 12.09 8.28
C ASP A 213 -11.59 11.00 7.77
N PHE A 214 -11.88 9.72 8.04
CA PHE A 214 -11.13 8.58 7.49
C PHE A 214 -11.32 8.45 5.97
N LEU A 215 -12.54 8.72 5.50
CA LEU A 215 -12.94 8.74 4.09
C LEU A 215 -12.55 10.08 3.46
N ARG A 216 -11.24 10.28 3.26
CA ARG A 216 -10.66 11.53 2.74
C ARG A 216 -11.36 12.01 1.46
N GLY A 217 -11.79 13.27 1.45
CA GLY A 217 -12.58 13.84 0.35
C GLY A 217 -13.99 14.26 0.76
N GLY A 218 -14.31 14.16 2.05
CA GLY A 218 -15.59 14.61 2.61
C GLY A 218 -16.75 13.78 2.05
N TYR A 219 -17.80 14.46 1.59
CA TYR A 219 -18.97 13.79 1.00
C TYR A 219 -18.72 13.26 -0.40
N SER A 220 -17.64 13.64 -1.08
CA SER A 220 -17.44 13.26 -2.48
C SER A 220 -17.06 11.77 -2.59
N ASN A 221 -17.88 11.00 -3.29
CA ASN A 221 -17.69 9.58 -3.61
C ASN A 221 -17.70 8.60 -2.41
N ALA A 222 -18.05 9.05 -1.19
CA ALA A 222 -18.31 8.15 -0.08
C ALA A 222 -19.61 7.37 -0.32
N LYS A 223 -19.60 6.06 -0.11
CA LYS A 223 -20.72 5.18 -0.41
C LYS A 223 -21.04 4.27 0.76
N VAL A 224 -22.26 3.74 0.77
CA VAL A 224 -22.76 2.86 1.82
C VAL A 224 -22.14 1.47 1.65
N LEU A 225 -21.56 0.98 2.74
CA LEU A 225 -21.15 -0.41 2.89
C LEU A 225 -22.29 -1.16 3.59
N ARG A 226 -22.89 -2.13 2.90
CA ARG A 226 -23.97 -2.96 3.45
C ARG A 226 -23.38 -4.24 4.02
N ILE A 227 -23.60 -4.49 5.31
CA ILE A 227 -23.17 -5.73 5.96
C ILE A 227 -24.35 -6.71 5.90
N HIS A 228 -24.11 -7.93 5.41
CA HIS A 228 -25.15 -8.95 5.36
C HIS A 228 -25.61 -9.31 6.78
N ASP A 229 -26.92 -9.42 6.95
CA ASP A 229 -27.59 -9.72 8.23
C ASP A 229 -27.29 -8.76 9.39
N ASN A 230 -26.62 -7.63 9.13
CA ASN A 230 -26.16 -6.67 10.15
C ASN A 230 -25.37 -7.35 11.30
N ARG A 231 -24.61 -8.40 10.97
CA ARG A 231 -23.94 -9.26 11.95
C ARG A 231 -22.48 -9.46 11.60
N VAL A 232 -21.66 -9.53 12.64
CA VAL A 232 -20.27 -9.97 12.57
C VAL A 232 -20.09 -11.18 13.45
N ILE A 233 -19.35 -12.15 12.93
CA ILE A 233 -19.09 -13.43 13.56
C ILE A 233 -17.71 -13.40 14.19
N LEU A 234 -17.61 -13.55 15.51
CA LEU A 234 -16.38 -13.85 16.21
C LEU A 234 -16.13 -15.36 16.17
N GLY A 235 -14.98 -15.76 15.64
CA GLY A 235 -14.54 -17.15 15.62
C GLY A 235 -14.39 -17.75 17.03
N PRO A 236 -14.35 -19.08 17.17
CA PRO A 236 -14.26 -19.72 18.48
C PRO A 236 -12.90 -19.47 19.15
N SER A 237 -12.90 -19.48 20.49
CA SER A 237 -11.69 -19.56 21.33
C SER A 237 -11.48 -20.98 21.86
N LEU A 238 -10.51 -21.16 22.77
CA LEU A 238 -10.28 -22.44 23.44
C LEU A 238 -11.41 -22.81 24.41
N THR A 239 -12.06 -21.81 25.00
CA THR A 239 -13.08 -22.01 26.05
C THR A 239 -14.47 -21.62 25.60
N GLU A 240 -14.58 -20.80 24.54
CA GLU A 240 -15.85 -20.27 24.05
C GLU A 240 -16.08 -20.66 22.59
N GLY A 241 -17.32 -21.01 22.27
CA GLY A 241 -17.74 -21.21 20.89
C GLY A 241 -17.78 -19.90 20.09
N GLN A 242 -18.25 -20.02 18.85
CA GLN A 242 -18.53 -18.89 17.98
C GLN A 242 -19.54 -17.93 18.62
N ARG A 243 -19.32 -16.62 18.48
CA ARG A 243 -20.24 -15.57 18.95
C ARG A 243 -20.65 -14.67 17.80
N VAL A 244 -21.85 -14.10 17.90
CA VAL A 244 -22.40 -13.21 16.88
C VAL A 244 -22.67 -11.86 17.53
N TYR A 245 -22.16 -10.81 16.91
CA TYR A 245 -22.29 -9.42 17.35
C TYR A 245 -23.12 -8.64 16.34
N THR A 246 -23.92 -7.70 16.84
CA THR A 246 -24.71 -6.81 15.98
C THR A 246 -23.86 -5.62 15.53
N VAL A 247 -24.09 -5.17 14.30
CA VAL A 247 -23.41 -4.02 13.72
C VAL A 247 -24.45 -2.97 13.33
N LYS A 248 -24.16 -1.71 13.64
CA LYS A 248 -24.96 -0.60 13.12
C LYS A 248 -24.77 -0.48 11.63
N THR A 249 -25.88 -0.27 10.94
CA THR A 249 -25.89 0.03 9.52
C THR A 249 -26.44 1.43 9.27
N PRO A 250 -25.99 2.10 8.20
CA PRO A 250 -24.98 1.65 7.23
C PRO A 250 -23.53 1.80 7.70
N GLY A 251 -22.62 0.99 7.14
CA GLY A 251 -21.18 1.30 7.14
C GLY A 251 -20.84 2.25 5.99
N GLY A 252 -19.58 2.65 5.88
CA GLY A 252 -19.11 3.54 4.81
C GLY A 252 -17.88 3.02 4.08
N TRP A 253 -17.76 3.33 2.80
CA TRP A 253 -16.58 3.03 2.00
C TRP A 253 -16.27 4.10 0.95
N GLN A 254 -15.01 4.17 0.53
CA GLN A 254 -14.53 5.09 -0.49
C GLN A 254 -13.22 4.59 -1.10
N ILE A 255 -12.95 4.93 -2.36
CA ILE A 255 -11.64 4.78 -2.98
C ILE A 255 -10.91 6.13 -2.96
N THR A 256 -9.75 6.20 -2.31
CA THR A 256 -8.91 7.40 -2.27
C THR A 256 -7.75 7.25 -3.24
N ARG A 257 -7.67 8.14 -4.23
CA ARG A 257 -6.69 8.04 -5.31
C ARG A 257 -5.32 8.57 -4.92
N GLY A 258 -4.27 7.83 -5.25
CA GLY A 258 -2.87 8.23 -5.01
C GLY A 258 -2.49 8.38 -3.54
N ASP A 259 -3.34 7.90 -2.62
CA ASP A 259 -3.22 8.10 -1.18
C ASP A 259 -2.44 6.97 -0.49
N GLY A 260 -2.15 5.89 -1.24
CA GLY A 260 -1.35 4.76 -0.80
C GLY A 260 0.14 4.90 -1.08
N PRO A 261 0.95 3.91 -0.65
CA PRO A 261 2.38 3.87 -0.92
C PRO A 261 2.66 4.02 -2.42
N MET A 262 3.65 4.85 -2.75
CA MET A 262 4.04 5.14 -4.14
C MET A 262 2.89 5.66 -5.01
N GLY A 263 1.89 6.32 -4.40
CA GLY A 263 0.75 6.89 -5.11
C GLY A 263 -0.17 5.83 -5.69
N THR A 264 -0.34 4.70 -4.99
CA THR A 264 -1.37 3.70 -5.27
C THR A 264 -2.73 4.16 -4.77
N ASP A 265 -3.79 3.66 -5.38
CA ASP A 265 -5.15 3.90 -4.91
C ASP A 265 -5.45 2.98 -3.72
N LEU A 266 -6.23 3.48 -2.76
CA LEU A 266 -6.63 2.72 -1.57
C LEU A 266 -8.14 2.60 -1.51
N LEU A 267 -8.62 1.40 -1.15
CA LEU A 267 -9.96 1.20 -0.64
C LEU A 267 -9.94 1.47 0.87
N ARG A 268 -10.83 2.34 1.34
CA ARG A 268 -11.07 2.62 2.75
C ARG A 268 -12.52 2.33 3.08
N PHE A 269 -12.76 1.65 4.19
CA PHE A 269 -14.12 1.40 4.65
C PHE A 269 -14.18 1.26 6.17
N TYR A 270 -15.38 1.34 6.74
CA TYR A 270 -15.61 1.11 8.15
C TYR A 270 -16.90 0.34 8.41
N ILE A 271 -16.93 -0.32 9.56
CA ILE A 271 -18.12 -0.91 10.18
C ILE A 271 -18.27 -0.33 11.59
N GLU A 272 -19.48 -0.25 12.13
CA GLU A 272 -19.72 0.30 13.49
C GLU A 272 -20.31 -0.77 14.42
N LEU A 273 -19.49 -1.27 15.34
CA LEU A 273 -19.87 -2.29 16.32
C LEU A 273 -20.75 -1.69 17.42
N ASP A 274 -21.86 -2.35 17.75
CA ASP A 274 -22.79 -1.89 18.78
C ASP A 274 -22.29 -2.08 20.21
N GLU A 275 -21.37 -3.03 20.39
CA GLU A 275 -20.80 -3.41 21.68
C GLU A 275 -19.31 -3.78 21.52
N GLU A 276 -18.63 -3.93 22.65
CA GLU A 276 -17.25 -4.41 22.68
C GLU A 276 -17.21 -5.89 22.29
N VAL A 277 -16.24 -6.26 21.45
CA VAL A 277 -16.03 -7.65 21.03
C VAL A 277 -14.83 -8.23 21.76
N SER A 278 -15.06 -9.26 22.57
CA SER A 278 -14.03 -9.98 23.33
C SER A 278 -14.46 -11.42 23.61
N HIS A 279 -13.47 -12.27 23.89
CA HIS A 279 -13.73 -13.55 24.52
C HIS A 279 -13.63 -13.40 26.05
N GLY A 280 -14.48 -14.13 26.78
CA GLY A 280 -14.48 -14.08 28.25
C GLY A 280 -13.19 -14.60 28.89
N ASP A 281 -12.45 -15.48 28.20
CA ASP A 281 -11.14 -15.98 28.63
C ASP A 281 -9.97 -15.04 28.30
N MET A 282 -10.19 -14.03 27.45
CA MET A 282 -9.16 -13.10 26.96
C MET A 282 -9.45 -11.67 27.41
N ALA A 283 -9.43 -11.44 28.73
CA ALA A 283 -9.72 -10.11 29.28
C ALA A 283 -8.75 -9.01 28.79
N ASP A 284 -7.57 -9.38 28.30
CA ASP A 284 -6.56 -8.44 27.78
C ASP A 284 -6.71 -8.14 26.28
N LEU A 285 -7.61 -8.79 25.55
CA LEU A 285 -7.78 -8.62 24.11
C LEU A 285 -9.25 -8.38 23.75
N TYR A 286 -9.54 -7.17 23.28
CA TYR A 286 -10.88 -6.73 22.91
C TYR A 286 -10.84 -5.74 21.74
N ILE A 287 -11.96 -5.62 21.03
CA ILE A 287 -12.20 -4.56 20.05
C ILE A 287 -13.21 -3.60 20.68
N PRO A 288 -12.84 -2.32 20.85
CA PRO A 288 -13.75 -1.36 21.47
C PRO A 288 -15.02 -1.19 20.64
N LYS A 289 -16.13 -0.90 21.33
CA LYS A 289 -17.37 -0.45 20.71
C LYS A 289 -17.12 0.75 19.79
N GLY A 290 -17.83 0.81 18.66
CA GLY A 290 -17.75 1.92 17.72
C GLY A 290 -17.15 1.53 16.37
N ARG A 291 -16.54 2.50 15.68
CA ARG A 291 -16.06 2.31 14.31
C ARG A 291 -14.73 1.57 14.24
N VAL A 292 -14.74 0.52 13.43
CA VAL A 292 -13.55 -0.23 13.01
C VAL A 292 -13.28 0.12 11.56
N TYR A 293 -12.13 0.71 11.31
CA TYR A 293 -11.71 1.19 9.99
C TYR A 293 -10.75 0.20 9.35
N CYS A 294 -10.87 0.03 8.04
CA CYS A 294 -10.09 -0.90 7.25
C CYS A 294 -9.54 -0.19 6.01
N SER A 295 -8.31 -0.50 5.62
CA SER A 295 -7.69 -0.02 4.39
C SER A 295 -6.88 -1.09 3.66
N CYS A 296 -7.03 -1.15 2.33
CA CYS A 296 -6.25 -2.03 1.46
C CYS A 296 -5.98 -1.38 0.10
N GLY A 297 -5.04 -1.95 -0.67
CA GLY A 297 -4.73 -1.45 -2.00
C GLY A 297 -5.85 -1.76 -3.00
N TYR A 298 -6.10 -0.80 -3.89
CA TYR A 298 -7.13 -0.86 -4.92
C TYR A 298 -6.50 -0.78 -6.31
N PHE A 299 -6.77 -1.78 -7.16
CA PHE A 299 -6.14 -1.91 -8.47
C PHE A 299 -7.20 -2.16 -9.55
N PRO A 300 -7.52 -1.16 -10.40
CA PRO A 300 -8.47 -1.35 -11.48
C PRO A 300 -7.84 -2.14 -12.64
N PHE A 301 -8.48 -3.23 -13.03
CA PHE A 301 -8.14 -4.04 -14.20
C PHE A 301 -9.16 -3.78 -15.28
N LEU A 302 -8.99 -2.67 -16.01
CA LEU A 302 -9.79 -2.43 -17.21
C LEU A 302 -9.33 -3.44 -18.27
N THR A 303 -10.00 -4.60 -18.33
CA THR A 303 -9.74 -5.63 -19.33
C THR A 303 -9.67 -4.99 -20.71
N SER A 304 -8.50 -5.11 -21.34
CA SER A 304 -8.20 -4.54 -22.65
C SER A 304 -9.17 -5.04 -23.72
N GLU A 305 -9.87 -6.15 -23.50
CA GLU A 305 -10.93 -6.69 -24.35
C GLU A 305 -12.06 -5.69 -24.63
N ASN A 306 -12.37 -4.78 -23.70
CA ASN A 306 -13.36 -3.73 -23.96
C ASN A 306 -12.79 -2.49 -24.69
N ARG A 307 -11.45 -2.39 -24.84
CA ARG A 307 -10.82 -1.34 -25.65
C ARG A 307 -10.65 -1.75 -27.12
N SER A 308 -10.64 -3.04 -27.41
CA SER A 308 -10.39 -3.60 -28.75
C SER A 308 -11.67 -4.04 -29.46
N GLY A 309 -12.69 -3.19 -29.53
CA GLY A 309 -13.85 -3.37 -30.42
C GLY A 309 -13.52 -3.33 -31.92
N GLY A 310 -12.25 -3.42 -32.31
CA GLY A 310 -11.79 -3.60 -33.69
C GLY A 310 -10.79 -4.74 -33.73
N GLY A 311 -11.16 -5.83 -34.39
CA GLY A 311 -10.43 -7.11 -34.44
C GLY A 311 -9.08 -7.11 -35.18
N GLY A 312 -8.21 -6.15 -34.87
CA GLY A 312 -6.80 -6.23 -35.21
C GLY A 312 -6.06 -6.94 -34.10
N GLY A 313 -5.42 -8.07 -34.39
CA GLY A 313 -4.59 -8.86 -33.45
C GLY A 313 -3.31 -8.15 -33.00
N GLY A 314 -3.40 -6.87 -32.63
CA GLY A 314 -2.32 -6.10 -32.04
C GLY A 314 -2.02 -6.65 -30.65
N THR A 315 -0.80 -7.15 -30.47
CA THR A 315 -0.24 -7.48 -29.16
C THR A 315 -0.43 -6.30 -28.22
N ALA A 316 -1.05 -6.52 -27.06
CA ALA A 316 -1.19 -5.49 -26.04
C ALA A 316 0.20 -4.90 -25.73
N PRO A 317 0.32 -3.57 -25.52
CA PRO A 317 1.59 -2.98 -25.14
C PRO A 317 2.13 -3.67 -23.88
N PRO A 318 3.45 -3.95 -23.80
CA PRO A 318 4.04 -4.61 -22.65
C PRO A 318 3.76 -3.79 -21.38
N SER A 319 3.62 -4.49 -20.26
CA SER A 319 3.43 -3.83 -18.96
C SER A 319 4.64 -2.94 -18.62
N MET A 320 4.45 -1.89 -17.82
CA MET A 320 5.59 -1.05 -17.41
C MET A 320 6.62 -1.88 -16.66
N LYS A 321 6.15 -2.81 -15.81
CA LYS A 321 7.01 -3.76 -15.10
C LYS A 321 7.85 -4.60 -16.05
N GLU A 322 7.26 -5.14 -17.11
CA GLU A 322 7.96 -5.95 -18.12
C GLU A 322 8.96 -5.11 -18.93
N SER A 323 8.60 -3.87 -19.28
CA SER A 323 9.53 -2.96 -19.97
C SER A 323 10.79 -2.70 -19.15
N TYR A 324 10.66 -2.43 -17.85
CA TYR A 324 11.82 -2.21 -16.97
C TYR A 324 12.60 -3.49 -16.70
N ALA A 325 11.93 -4.64 -16.61
CA ALA A 325 12.62 -5.93 -16.47
C ALA A 325 13.48 -6.24 -17.70
N ASN A 326 12.96 -5.99 -18.90
CA ASN A 326 13.70 -6.17 -20.15
C ASN A 326 14.86 -5.16 -20.27
N GLU A 327 14.66 -3.91 -19.86
CA GLU A 327 15.73 -2.89 -19.80
C GLU A 327 16.85 -3.32 -18.84
N LEU A 328 16.49 -3.81 -17.64
CA LEU A 328 17.46 -4.30 -16.65
C LEU A 328 18.25 -5.49 -17.19
N GLN A 329 17.57 -6.48 -17.79
CA GLN A 329 18.23 -7.64 -18.41
C GLN A 329 19.21 -7.19 -19.50
N SER A 330 18.81 -6.22 -20.34
CA SER A 330 19.70 -5.70 -21.38
C SER A 330 20.94 -5.00 -20.80
N ILE A 331 20.83 -4.33 -19.65
CA ILE A 331 21.97 -3.70 -18.97
C ILE A 331 22.90 -4.78 -18.38
N GLU A 332 22.32 -5.81 -17.77
CA GLU A 332 23.07 -6.95 -17.21
C GLU A 332 23.86 -7.69 -18.31
N ASP A 333 23.22 -7.99 -19.44
CA ASP A 333 23.87 -8.62 -20.59
C ASP A 333 25.03 -7.75 -21.16
N GLN A 334 24.88 -6.42 -21.11
CA GLN A 334 25.95 -5.50 -21.53
C GLN A 334 27.10 -5.48 -20.52
N MET A 335 26.79 -5.49 -19.22
CA MET A 335 27.79 -5.58 -18.16
C MET A 335 28.58 -6.89 -18.25
N GLU A 336 27.92 -8.02 -18.49
CA GLU A 336 28.56 -9.33 -18.68
C GLU A 336 29.54 -9.30 -19.85
N LYS A 337 29.11 -8.81 -21.02
CA LYS A 337 29.99 -8.66 -22.20
C LYS A 337 31.20 -7.75 -21.95
N LEU A 338 31.05 -6.68 -21.16
CA LEU A 338 32.18 -5.81 -20.80
C LEU A 338 33.11 -6.46 -19.78
N GLN A 339 32.58 -7.29 -18.89
CA GLN A 339 33.37 -8.08 -17.94
C GLN A 339 34.17 -9.18 -18.65
N GLU A 340 33.58 -9.87 -19.63
CA GLU A 340 34.29 -10.83 -20.49
C GLU A 340 35.45 -10.16 -21.23
N LYS A 341 35.18 -9.03 -21.91
CA LYS A 341 36.22 -8.23 -22.57
C LYS A 341 37.31 -7.76 -21.60
N ARG A 342 36.96 -7.43 -20.36
CA ARG A 342 37.93 -7.04 -19.34
C ARG A 342 38.81 -8.23 -18.91
N ALA A 343 38.27 -9.44 -18.87
CA ALA A 343 39.01 -10.65 -18.53
C ALA A 343 40.01 -11.06 -19.64
N GLU A 344 39.75 -10.70 -20.89
CA GLU A 344 40.68 -10.92 -22.02
C GLU A 344 41.93 -10.01 -21.98
N ILE A 345 41.86 -8.87 -21.27
CA ILE A 345 42.97 -7.93 -21.15
C ILE A 345 43.98 -8.40 -20.10
N THR A 346 45.15 -8.86 -20.56
CA THR A 346 46.23 -9.37 -19.68
C THR A 346 46.82 -8.30 -18.76
N ASN A 347 46.85 -7.03 -19.19
CA ASN A 347 47.43 -5.92 -18.43
C ASN A 347 46.34 -5.09 -17.72
N PRO A 348 46.19 -5.21 -16.39
CA PRO A 348 45.12 -4.55 -15.63
C PRO A 348 45.25 -3.01 -15.62
N PHE A 349 46.42 -2.47 -15.97
CA PHE A 349 46.70 -1.03 -16.05
C PHE A 349 46.69 -0.47 -17.48
N SER A 350 46.22 -1.23 -18.46
CA SER A 350 46.00 -0.66 -19.80
C SER A 350 44.92 0.42 -19.76
N LEU A 351 45.08 1.46 -20.60
CA LEU A 351 44.08 2.52 -20.75
C LEU A 351 42.69 1.95 -21.12
N ASP A 352 42.65 0.83 -21.83
CA ASP A 352 41.41 0.18 -22.24
C ASP A 352 40.73 -0.53 -21.06
N GLY A 353 41.49 -1.16 -20.16
CA GLY A 353 40.94 -1.69 -18.90
C GLY A 353 40.29 -0.61 -18.02
N PHE A 354 40.88 0.59 -17.98
CA PHE A 354 40.30 1.74 -17.28
C PHE A 354 39.00 2.22 -17.93
N LYS A 355 38.94 2.30 -19.27
CA LYS A 355 37.71 2.67 -20.00
C LYS A 355 36.59 1.66 -19.76
N LEU A 356 36.87 0.36 -19.88
CA LEU A 356 35.89 -0.70 -19.58
C LEU A 356 35.38 -0.60 -18.14
N SER A 357 36.27 -0.37 -17.17
CA SER A 357 35.88 -0.20 -15.76
C SER A 357 34.95 1.01 -15.56
N ARG A 358 35.21 2.13 -16.25
CA ARG A 358 34.35 3.31 -16.21
C ARG A 358 32.98 3.04 -16.83
N GLU A 359 32.92 2.29 -17.92
CA GLU A 359 31.67 1.93 -18.60
C GLU A 359 30.82 0.97 -17.77
N ILE A 360 31.44 -0.08 -17.18
CA ILE A 360 30.78 -0.97 -16.21
C ILE A 360 30.20 -0.15 -15.05
N GLY A 361 30.98 0.79 -14.50
CA GLY A 361 30.50 1.66 -13.42
C GLY A 361 29.36 2.61 -13.84
N LYS A 362 29.25 2.95 -15.13
CA LYS A 362 28.11 3.72 -15.65
C LYS A 362 26.87 2.84 -15.75
N LEU A 363 26.99 1.66 -16.36
CA LEU A 363 25.89 0.69 -16.48
C LEU A 363 25.37 0.24 -15.11
N GLN A 364 26.25 0.09 -14.12
CA GLN A 364 25.82 -0.24 -12.76
C GLN A 364 24.90 0.83 -12.15
N ARG A 365 25.20 2.12 -12.33
CA ARG A 365 24.30 3.20 -11.87
C ARG A 365 23.00 3.22 -12.65
N GLU A 366 23.04 2.89 -13.94
CA GLU A 366 21.85 2.79 -14.78
C GLU A 366 20.95 1.63 -14.32
N ALA A 367 21.53 0.46 -14.01
CA ALA A 367 20.84 -0.67 -13.43
C ALA A 367 20.15 -0.30 -12.10
N GLU A 368 20.84 0.41 -11.20
CA GLU A 368 20.25 0.89 -9.94
C GLU A 368 19.02 1.76 -10.18
N LEU A 369 19.07 2.70 -11.13
CA LEU A 369 17.93 3.54 -11.48
C LEU A 369 16.76 2.73 -12.08
N VAL A 370 17.05 1.72 -12.90
CA VAL A 370 16.02 0.83 -13.47
C VAL A 370 15.41 -0.05 -12.39
N VAL A 371 16.19 -0.52 -11.41
CA VAL A 371 15.69 -1.27 -10.25
C VAL A 371 14.71 -0.42 -9.43
N ASP A 372 15.00 0.86 -9.20
CA ASP A 372 14.07 1.76 -8.51
C ASP A 372 12.76 1.96 -9.29
N LYS A 373 12.85 2.12 -10.61
CA LYS A 373 11.66 2.18 -11.49
C LYS A 373 10.87 0.87 -11.49
N LEU A 374 11.57 -0.27 -11.47
CA LEU A 374 10.95 -1.59 -11.41
C LEU A 374 10.25 -1.80 -10.06
N ASN A 375 10.86 -1.36 -8.96
CA ASN A 375 10.23 -1.37 -7.64
C ASN A 375 8.97 -0.51 -7.63
N TYR A 376 9.04 0.71 -8.18
CA TYR A 376 7.88 1.58 -8.32
C TYR A 376 6.76 0.95 -9.18
N ALA A 377 7.11 0.37 -10.32
CA ALA A 377 6.17 -0.33 -11.19
C ALA A 377 5.56 -1.56 -10.50
N SER A 378 6.34 -2.31 -9.72
CA SER A 378 5.85 -3.50 -9.01
C SER A 378 4.80 -3.18 -7.93
N VAL A 379 4.86 -1.98 -7.34
CA VAL A 379 3.84 -1.51 -6.38
C VAL A 379 2.56 -1.06 -7.10
N ARG A 380 2.68 -0.47 -8.29
CA ARG A 380 1.53 -0.03 -9.10
C ARG A 380 0.85 -1.15 -9.87
N GLU A 381 1.62 -2.13 -10.31
CA GLU A 381 1.21 -3.31 -11.06
C GLU A 381 1.57 -4.56 -10.24
N PRO A 382 0.91 -4.77 -9.08
CA PRO A 382 1.22 -5.90 -8.21
C PRO A 382 0.90 -7.21 -8.92
N ASP A 383 1.64 -8.25 -8.56
CA ASP A 383 1.40 -9.58 -9.08
C ASP A 383 -0.01 -10.06 -8.72
N ARG A 384 -0.68 -10.69 -9.68
CA ARG A 384 -2.07 -11.15 -9.53
C ARG A 384 -2.26 -12.11 -8.33
N SER A 385 -1.20 -12.81 -7.93
CA SER A 385 -1.19 -13.70 -6.76
C SER A 385 -1.34 -12.97 -5.42
N LEU A 386 -0.97 -11.69 -5.36
CA LEU A 386 -1.11 -10.83 -4.18
C LEU A 386 -2.50 -10.19 -4.09
N LEU A 387 -3.30 -10.34 -5.16
CA LEU A 387 -4.60 -9.70 -5.31
C LEU A 387 -5.74 -10.70 -5.18
N LYS A 388 -6.90 -10.16 -4.82
CA LYS A 388 -8.19 -10.83 -4.82
C LYS A 388 -9.07 -10.06 -5.78
N PHE A 389 -9.55 -10.75 -6.80
CA PHE A 389 -10.29 -10.14 -7.89
C PHE A 389 -11.79 -10.16 -7.58
N SER A 390 -12.49 -9.13 -8.03
CA SER A 390 -13.94 -9.18 -8.18
C SER A 390 -14.33 -10.34 -9.11
N LYS A 391 -15.60 -10.73 -9.03
CA LYS A 391 -16.19 -11.72 -9.95
C LYS A 391 -15.97 -11.37 -11.42
N ASP A 392 -16.10 -10.10 -11.77
CA ASP A 392 -15.94 -9.61 -13.14
C ASP A 392 -14.46 -9.43 -13.55
N MET A 393 -13.53 -9.68 -12.62
CA MET A 393 -12.08 -9.48 -12.77
C MET A 393 -11.66 -8.06 -13.17
N ASP A 394 -12.54 -7.08 -12.94
CA ASP A 394 -12.35 -5.68 -13.30
C ASP A 394 -11.65 -4.87 -12.19
N VAL A 395 -11.62 -5.40 -10.97
CA VAL A 395 -10.90 -4.82 -9.83
C VAL A 395 -10.18 -5.90 -9.05
N GLY A 396 -8.94 -5.60 -8.65
CA GLY A 396 -8.15 -6.36 -7.71
C GLY A 396 -7.97 -5.58 -6.42
N LEU A 397 -8.20 -6.23 -5.28
CA LEU A 397 -7.89 -5.72 -3.95
C LEU A 397 -6.69 -6.48 -3.38
N THR A 398 -5.83 -5.85 -2.60
CA THR A 398 -4.77 -6.59 -1.90
C THR A 398 -5.39 -7.65 -0.99
N ARG A 399 -4.80 -8.85 -0.97
CA ARG A 399 -5.27 -9.96 -0.15
C ARG A 399 -5.39 -9.61 1.33
N GLU A 400 -4.48 -8.76 1.79
CA GLU A 400 -4.43 -8.26 3.17
C GLU A 400 -4.51 -6.73 3.20
N GLY A 401 -5.01 -6.21 4.32
CA GLY A 401 -5.07 -4.78 4.63
C GLY A 401 -4.94 -4.51 6.12
N GLY A 402 -4.84 -3.22 6.48
CA GLY A 402 -4.74 -2.78 7.86
C GLY A 402 -6.09 -2.55 8.51
N VAL A 403 -6.19 -2.82 9.81
CA VAL A 403 -7.36 -2.48 10.63
C VAL A 403 -6.96 -1.51 11.72
N CYS A 404 -7.74 -0.44 11.91
CA CYS A 404 -7.53 0.53 12.98
C CYS A 404 -8.84 0.97 13.63
N CYS A 405 -8.75 1.56 14.82
CA CYS A 405 -9.84 2.29 15.46
C CYS A 405 -9.48 3.77 15.61
N ARG A 406 -10.52 4.60 15.71
CA ARG A 406 -10.37 6.01 16.02
C ARG A 406 -10.30 6.19 17.54
N VAL A 407 -9.34 7.00 17.99
CA VAL A 407 -9.19 7.38 19.40
C VAL A 407 -9.14 8.89 19.49
N ASP A 408 -10.08 9.47 20.23
CA ASP A 408 -10.12 10.90 20.50
C ASP A 408 -9.25 11.19 21.74
N LYS A 409 -8.10 11.86 21.55
CA LYS A 409 -7.17 12.24 22.64
C LYS A 409 -7.46 13.62 23.23
N GLY A 410 -8.59 14.20 22.88
CA GLY A 410 -9.00 15.54 23.28
C GLY A 410 -9.97 16.14 22.26
N PRO A 411 -10.40 17.40 22.46
CA PRO A 411 -11.45 18.02 21.64
C PRO A 411 -11.06 18.24 20.15
N MET A 412 -9.77 18.16 19.80
CA MET A 412 -9.28 18.41 18.43
C MET A 412 -8.23 17.41 17.93
N VAL A 413 -7.84 16.44 18.76
CA VAL A 413 -6.78 15.48 18.39
C VAL A 413 -7.40 14.11 18.20
N VAL A 414 -7.54 13.73 16.93
CA VAL A 414 -8.02 12.41 16.52
C VAL A 414 -6.81 11.61 16.06
N GLU A 415 -6.65 10.41 16.63
CA GLU A 415 -5.65 9.45 16.20
C GLU A 415 -6.30 8.16 15.70
N TYR A 416 -5.60 7.46 14.81
CA TYR A 416 -6.01 6.13 14.34
C TYR A 416 -4.99 5.11 14.85
N HIS A 417 -5.45 4.14 15.64
CA HIS A 417 -4.60 3.15 16.29
C HIS A 417 -4.73 1.80 15.60
N ILE A 418 -3.60 1.19 15.28
CA ILE A 418 -3.54 -0.11 14.60
C ILE A 418 -4.06 -1.19 15.55
N LEU A 419 -5.09 -1.90 15.12
CA LEU A 419 -5.71 -3.02 15.82
C LEU A 419 -5.26 -4.38 15.27
N GLY A 420 -4.90 -4.45 14.00
CA GLY A 420 -4.58 -5.71 13.36
C GLY A 420 -4.58 -5.64 11.84
N ARG A 421 -4.87 -6.78 11.23
CA ARG A 421 -4.96 -6.93 9.78
C ARG A 421 -6.29 -7.52 9.40
N PHE A 422 -6.69 -7.36 8.16
CA PHE A 422 -7.79 -8.12 7.60
C PHE A 422 -7.37 -8.82 6.32
N SER A 423 -8.10 -9.86 5.97
CA SER A 423 -8.07 -10.48 4.67
C SER A 423 -9.42 -10.35 3.99
N ILE A 424 -9.42 -10.35 2.66
CA ILE A 424 -10.63 -10.19 1.86
C ILE A 424 -10.70 -11.28 0.78
N ALA A 425 -11.90 -11.72 0.44
CA ALA A 425 -12.15 -12.69 -0.62
C ALA A 425 -13.47 -12.37 -1.33
N SER A 426 -13.49 -12.45 -2.66
CA SER A 426 -14.73 -12.30 -3.42
C SER A 426 -15.65 -13.48 -3.10
N VAL A 427 -16.95 -13.20 -2.94
CA VAL A 427 -17.96 -14.24 -2.75
C VAL A 427 -18.55 -14.57 -4.10
N ASP A 428 -18.40 -15.81 -4.53
CA ASP A 428 -19.15 -16.29 -5.68
C ASP A 428 -20.62 -16.43 -5.28
N LEU A 429 -21.52 -15.88 -6.10
CA LEU A 429 -22.97 -15.94 -5.84
C LEU A 429 -23.50 -17.36 -5.60
N SER A 430 -22.81 -18.40 -6.09
CA SER A 430 -23.17 -19.81 -5.84
C SER A 430 -23.02 -20.25 -4.39
N ASP A 431 -22.15 -19.60 -3.62
CA ASP A 431 -21.88 -19.93 -2.23
C ASP A 431 -22.71 -19.10 -1.25
N ALA A 432 -23.32 -18.00 -1.71
CA ALA A 432 -24.17 -17.15 -0.87
C ALA A 432 -25.56 -17.77 -0.59
N THR A 433 -25.99 -18.77 -1.36
CA THR A 433 -27.31 -19.43 -1.25
C THR A 433 -27.27 -20.78 -0.54
N LYS A 434 -26.12 -21.21 -0.01
CA LYS A 434 -25.99 -22.41 0.82
C LYS A 434 -25.78 -22.00 2.27
#